data_AF-A0ABD0PMU3-F1
#
_entry.id   AF-A0ABD0PMU3-F1
#
_cell.length_a   1.000
_cell.length_b   1.000
_cell.length_c   1.000
_cell.angle_alpha   90.00
_cell.angle_beta   90.00
_cell.angle_gamma   90.00
#
_symmetry.space_group_name_H-M   'P 1'
#
loop_
_entity.id
_entity.type
_entity.pdbx_description
1 polymer ?
#
loop_
_entity_poly.entity_id
_entity_poly.type
_entity_poly.pdbx_seq_one_letter_code
_entity_poly.pdbx_strand_id
1 'polypeptide(L)'
;VEVMKGNVESRVQVYLQDLQKFRARWDQLKPGHDLIESGDHETLQRCVQNIRDRRAEFDELESTRKKLMCVTSPLEDCEHFNLSPPDVSLATDTLRDLQECSEMWELYEEFQQGLDGNAEQDWISF
;
A
#
# COMPACT_ATOMS: atom_id res chain seq x y z
N VAL A 1 -22.01 22.67 -16.66
CA VAL A 1 -21.52 22.37 -15.30
C VAL A 1 -21.96 20.99 -14.84
N GLU A 2 -23.24 20.61 -14.96
CA GLU A 2 -23.79 19.33 -14.48
C GLU A 2 -23.12 18.06 -15.08
N VAL A 3 -22.76 18.08 -16.37
CA VAL A 3 -22.04 16.97 -17.03
C VAL A 3 -20.60 16.79 -16.48
N MET A 4 -19.91 17.89 -16.16
CA MET A 4 -18.56 17.84 -15.57
C MET A 4 -18.61 17.34 -14.13
N LYS A 5 -19.64 17.73 -13.37
CA LYS A 5 -19.89 17.24 -12.01
C LYS A 5 -20.11 15.73 -11.99
N GLY A 6 -21.02 15.22 -12.84
CA GLY A 6 -21.29 13.78 -12.93
C GLY A 6 -20.07 12.95 -13.38
N ASN A 7 -19.20 13.53 -14.22
CA ASN A 7 -17.94 12.87 -14.59
C ASN A 7 -16.96 12.76 -13.41
N VAL A 8 -16.85 13.81 -12.59
CA VAL A 8 -16.01 13.78 -11.38
C VAL A 8 -16.56 12.79 -10.35
N GLU A 9 -17.88 12.80 -10.11
CA GLU A 9 -18.54 11.85 -9.19
C GLU A 9 -18.35 10.40 -9.63
N SER A 10 -18.50 10.10 -10.92
CA SER A 10 -18.25 8.77 -11.48
C SER A 10 -16.81 8.30 -11.25
N ARG A 11 -15.82 9.17 -11.50
CA ARG A 11 -14.40 8.85 -11.28
C ARG A 11 -14.08 8.62 -9.80
N VAL A 12 -14.69 9.38 -8.90
CA VAL A 12 -14.57 9.17 -7.45
C VAL A 12 -15.16 7.82 -7.05
N GLN A 13 -16.32 7.46 -7.60
CA GLN A 13 -16.97 6.18 -7.29
C GLN A 13 -16.15 4.98 -7.78
N VAL A 14 -15.56 5.05 -8.98
CA VAL A 14 -14.63 4.03 -9.50
C VAL A 14 -13.42 3.88 -8.58
N TYR A 15 -12.80 5.00 -8.19
CA TYR A 15 -11.67 4.99 -7.26
C TYR A 15 -12.03 4.33 -5.92
N LEU A 16 -13.18 4.67 -5.33
CA LEU A 16 -13.63 4.07 -4.07
C LEU A 16 -13.86 2.56 -4.20
N GLN A 17 -14.43 2.11 -5.32
CA GLN A 17 -14.65 0.70 -5.57
C GLN A 17 -13.32 -0.06 -5.71
N ASP A 18 -12.35 0.51 -6.41
CA ASP A 18 -11.04 -0.11 -6.60
C ASP A 18 -10.23 -0.13 -5.29
N LEU A 19 -10.34 0.92 -4.48
CA LEU A 19 -9.80 0.94 -3.12
C LEU A 19 -10.40 -0.15 -2.23
N GLN A 20 -11.72 -0.34 -2.27
CA GLN A 20 -12.38 -1.43 -1.52
C GLN A 20 -11.91 -2.81 -1.97
N LYS A 21 -11.79 -3.05 -3.28
CA LYS A 21 -11.27 -4.32 -3.81
C LYS A 21 -9.81 -4.54 -3.42
N PHE A 22 -9.00 -3.49 -3.45
CA PHE A 22 -7.62 -3.55 -2.98
C PHE A 22 -7.59 -3.93 -1.50
N ARG A 23 -8.35 -3.23 -0.66
CA ARG A 23 -8.41 -3.49 0.78
C ARG A 23 -8.82 -4.93 1.08
N ALA A 24 -9.89 -5.42 0.45
CA ALA A 24 -10.35 -6.79 0.66
C ALA A 24 -9.31 -7.85 0.25
N ARG A 25 -8.57 -7.61 -0.84
CA ARG A 25 -7.45 -8.48 -1.25
C ARG A 25 -6.30 -8.41 -0.26
N TRP A 26 -5.97 -7.22 0.22
CA TRP A 26 -4.91 -7.01 1.19
C TRP A 26 -5.22 -7.71 2.51
N ASP A 27 -6.43 -7.55 3.07
CA ASP A 27 -6.83 -8.20 4.32
C ASP A 27 -6.75 -9.74 4.23
N GLN A 28 -6.93 -10.32 3.05
CA GLN A 28 -6.84 -11.77 2.83
C GLN A 28 -5.40 -12.28 2.65
N LEU A 29 -4.53 -11.46 2.04
CA LEU A 29 -3.19 -11.85 1.63
C LEU A 29 -2.09 -11.31 2.55
N LYS A 30 -2.45 -10.43 3.48
CA LYS A 30 -1.53 -9.85 4.46
C LYS A 30 -0.82 -10.99 5.21
N PRO A 31 0.52 -11.05 5.16
CA PRO A 31 1.26 -12.09 5.86
C PRO A 31 1.04 -12.00 7.38
N GLY A 32 0.67 -13.12 7.98
CA GLY A 32 0.57 -13.26 9.43
C GLY A 32 1.94 -13.45 10.09
N HIS A 33 1.98 -13.28 11.41
CA HIS A 33 3.19 -13.49 12.22
C HIS A 33 3.61 -14.96 12.31
N ASP A 34 2.65 -15.88 12.11
CA ASP A 34 2.85 -17.33 12.07
C ASP A 34 3.81 -17.77 10.96
N LEU A 35 3.89 -17.01 9.86
CA LEU A 35 4.83 -17.29 8.77
C LEU A 35 6.30 -17.14 9.21
N ILE A 36 6.58 -16.21 10.13
CA ILE A 36 7.93 -16.01 10.68
C ILE A 36 8.34 -17.22 11.53
N GLU A 37 7.41 -17.80 12.27
CA GLU A 37 7.65 -18.99 13.10
C GLU A 37 7.95 -20.25 12.27
N SER A 38 7.50 -20.30 11.01
CA SER A 38 7.75 -21.43 10.12
C SER A 38 9.21 -21.61 9.73
N GLY A 39 10.01 -20.53 9.75
CA GLY A 39 11.43 -20.54 9.39
C GLY A 39 11.73 -20.89 7.93
N ASP A 40 10.72 -20.99 7.05
CA ASP A 40 10.92 -21.31 5.64
C ASP A 40 11.33 -20.06 4.85
N HIS A 41 12.62 -19.98 4.54
CA HIS A 41 13.23 -18.84 3.87
C HIS A 41 12.58 -18.51 2.51
N GLU A 42 12.17 -19.50 1.72
CA GLU A 42 11.53 -19.24 0.41
C GLU A 42 10.15 -18.60 0.58
N THR A 43 9.38 -19.11 1.54
CA THR A 43 8.06 -18.56 1.89
C THR A 43 8.18 -17.12 2.39
N LEU A 44 9.18 -16.85 3.22
CA LEU A 44 9.43 -15.51 3.76
C LEU A 44 9.84 -14.51 2.68
N GLN A 45 10.74 -14.88 1.76
CA GLN A 45 11.10 -14.04 0.62
C GLN A 45 9.87 -13.73 -0.25
N ARG A 46 9.00 -14.71 -0.47
CA ARG A 46 7.76 -14.52 -1.22
C ARG A 46 6.80 -13.56 -0.51
N CYS A 47 6.74 -13.58 0.81
CA CYS A 47 5.97 -12.63 1.61
C CYS A 47 6.49 -11.20 1.45
N VAL A 48 7.81 -11.00 1.59
CA VAL A 48 8.45 -9.68 1.38
C VAL A 48 8.15 -9.14 -0.02
N GLN A 49 8.29 -9.97 -1.05
CA GLN A 49 7.98 -9.56 -2.42
C GLN A 49 6.50 -9.20 -2.58
N ASN A 50 5.59 -9.99 -2.00
CA ASN A 50 4.16 -9.71 -2.05
C ASN A 50 3.81 -8.35 -1.43
N ILE A 51 4.40 -8.03 -0.27
CA ILE A 51 4.18 -6.75 0.40
C ILE A 51 4.68 -5.58 -0.48
N ARG A 52 5.86 -5.72 -1.08
CA ARG A 52 6.41 -4.71 -2.02
C ARG A 52 5.50 -4.49 -3.22
N ASP A 53 5.00 -5.57 -3.83
CA ASP A 53 4.09 -5.49 -4.97
C ASP A 53 2.77 -4.79 -4.59
N ARG A 54 2.20 -5.11 -3.42
CA ARG A 54 0.97 -4.47 -2.91
C ARG A 54 1.19 -3.01 -2.56
N ARG A 55 2.36 -2.66 -2.03
CA ARG A 55 2.75 -1.26 -1.79
C ARG A 55 2.78 -0.46 -3.09
N ALA A 56 3.41 -1.01 -4.14
CA ALA A 56 3.45 -0.37 -5.45
C ALA A 56 2.05 -0.22 -6.08
N GLU A 57 1.19 -1.24 -6.00
CA GLU A 57 -0.20 -1.17 -6.45
C GLU A 57 -0.99 -0.09 -5.70
N PHE A 58 -0.78 0.04 -4.38
CA PHE A 58 -1.42 1.08 -3.58
C PHE A 58 -0.91 2.49 -3.91
N ASP A 59 0.37 2.65 -4.23
CA ASP A 59 0.94 3.94 -4.64
C ASP A 59 0.32 4.45 -5.95
N GLU A 60 -0.08 3.55 -6.87
CA GLU A 60 -0.83 3.91 -8.07
C GLU A 60 -2.26 4.41 -7.74
N LEU A 61 -2.93 3.77 -6.78
CA LEU A 61 -4.22 4.22 -6.26
C LEU A 61 -4.10 5.59 -5.60
N GLU A 62 -3.04 5.83 -4.82
CA GLU A 62 -2.73 7.13 -4.21
C GLU A 62 -2.44 8.23 -5.24
N SER A 63 -1.72 7.91 -6.31
CA SER A 63 -1.50 8.83 -7.44
C SER A 63 -2.83 9.23 -8.08
N THR A 64 -3.74 8.26 -8.25
CA THR A 64 -5.10 8.50 -8.76
C THR A 64 -5.90 9.37 -7.79
N ARG A 65 -5.83 9.10 -6.48
CA ARG A 65 -6.47 9.93 -5.45
C ARG A 65 -5.97 11.37 -5.50
N LYS A 66 -4.65 11.59 -5.55
CA LYS A 66 -4.05 12.94 -5.64
C LYS A 66 -4.54 13.69 -6.89
N LYS A 67 -4.59 13.03 -8.04
CA LYS A 67 -5.15 13.61 -9.27
C LYS A 67 -6.62 13.97 -9.12
N LEU A 68 -7.44 13.11 -8.49
CA LEU A 68 -8.85 13.40 -8.22
C LEU A 68 -9.01 14.56 -7.25
N MET A 69 -8.23 14.58 -6.16
CA MET A 69 -8.27 15.64 -5.16
C MET A 69 -7.81 17.00 -5.70
N CYS A 70 -6.81 17.04 -6.59
CA CYS A 70 -6.42 18.25 -7.31
C CYS A 70 -7.54 18.78 -8.22
N VAL A 71 -8.28 17.90 -8.90
CA VAL A 71 -9.44 18.30 -9.72
C VAL A 71 -10.60 18.83 -8.86
N THR A 72 -10.63 18.51 -7.57
CA THR A 72 -11.66 18.96 -6.62
C THR A 72 -11.20 20.03 -5.62
N SER A 73 -9.93 20.47 -5.65
CA SER A 73 -9.34 21.38 -4.65
C SER A 73 -8.81 22.68 -5.29
N PRO A 74 -8.99 23.86 -4.66
CA PRO A 74 -9.30 25.11 -5.35
C PRO A 74 -8.11 25.99 -5.74
N LEU A 75 -6.89 25.46 -5.87
CA LEU A 75 -5.74 26.33 -6.16
C LEU A 75 -5.46 26.56 -7.65
N GLU A 76 -6.02 25.78 -8.57
CA GLU A 76 -5.74 26.01 -10.01
C GLU A 76 -6.92 26.06 -10.96
N ASP A 77 -8.16 25.74 -10.58
CA ASP A 77 -9.34 26.21 -11.33
C ASP A 77 -10.64 25.93 -10.57
N CYS A 78 -11.59 26.87 -10.70
CA CYS A 78 -13.03 26.73 -10.45
C CYS A 78 -13.56 26.83 -9.00
N GLU A 79 -14.13 28.00 -8.69
CA GLU A 79 -15.24 28.23 -7.74
C GLU A 79 -16.53 27.39 -8.03
N HIS A 80 -16.49 26.38 -8.91
CA HIS A 80 -17.68 25.94 -9.65
C HIS A 80 -18.40 24.67 -9.19
N PHE A 81 -17.93 23.89 -8.21
CA PHE A 81 -18.53 22.56 -7.96
C PHE A 81 -19.09 22.24 -6.58
N ASN A 82 -18.70 22.92 -5.48
CA ASN A 82 -19.23 22.68 -4.13
C ASN A 82 -19.40 21.17 -3.79
N LEU A 83 -18.50 20.33 -4.31
CA LEU A 83 -18.53 18.89 -4.07
C LEU A 83 -17.97 18.64 -2.68
N SER A 84 -18.71 17.88 -1.87
CA SER A 84 -18.18 17.40 -0.60
C SER A 84 -16.93 16.57 -0.87
N PRO A 85 -15.80 16.84 -0.18
CA PRO A 85 -14.61 16.02 -0.34
C PRO A 85 -14.95 14.55 -0.05
N PRO A 86 -14.47 13.60 -0.86
CA PRO A 86 -14.71 12.18 -0.62
C PRO A 86 -14.08 11.74 0.69
N ASP A 87 -14.70 10.78 1.36
CA ASP A 87 -14.12 10.16 2.54
C ASP A 87 -12.84 9.39 2.17
N VAL A 88 -11.72 9.81 2.77
CA VAL A 88 -10.38 9.24 2.56
C VAL A 88 -9.91 8.39 3.74
N SER A 89 -10.79 8.11 4.70
CA SER A 89 -10.50 7.29 5.88
C SER A 89 -9.95 5.91 5.47
N LEU A 90 -10.64 5.21 4.58
CA LEU A 90 -10.25 3.89 4.09
C LEU A 90 -8.86 3.89 3.42
N ALA A 91 -8.54 4.94 2.65
CA ALA A 91 -7.24 5.06 2.01
C ALA A 91 -6.14 5.27 3.06
N THR A 92 -6.40 6.13 4.04
CA THR A 92 -5.47 6.43 5.13
C THR A 92 -5.21 5.21 6.01
N ASP A 93 -6.28 4.49 6.37
CA ASP A 93 -6.20 3.26 7.16
C ASP A 93 -5.47 2.15 6.42
N THR A 94 -5.70 2.02 5.12
CA THR A 94 -5.00 1.02 4.28
C THR A 94 -3.53 1.36 4.12
N LEU A 95 -3.19 2.64 3.93
CA LEU A 95 -1.79 3.08 3.87
C LEU A 95 -1.04 2.78 5.16
N ARG A 96 -1.64 3.13 6.30
CA ARG A 96 -1.08 2.86 7.62
C ARG A 96 -0.85 1.36 7.81
N ASP A 97 -1.85 0.53 7.52
CA ASP A 97 -1.73 -0.92 7.69
C ASP A 97 -0.64 -1.54 6.79
N LEU A 98 -0.51 -1.06 5.54
CA LEU A 98 0.57 -1.42 4.63
C LEU A 98 1.95 -0.98 5.15
N GLN A 99 2.05 0.22 5.71
CA GLN A 99 3.30 0.76 6.26
C GLN A 99 3.75 -0.05 7.48
N GLU A 100 2.86 -0.27 8.44
CA GLU A 100 3.14 -1.09 9.63
C GLU A 100 3.59 -2.51 9.23
N CYS A 101 2.93 -3.11 8.23
CA CYS A 101 3.34 -4.39 7.70
C CYS A 101 4.71 -4.33 7.01
N SER A 102 4.96 -3.31 6.18
CA SER A 102 6.24 -3.15 5.47
C SER A 102 7.40 -3.01 6.44
N GLU A 103 7.27 -2.15 7.45
CA GLU A 103 8.32 -1.89 8.47
C GLU A 103 8.66 -3.16 9.26
N MET A 104 7.64 -3.93 9.65
CA MET A 104 7.87 -5.20 10.34
C MET A 104 8.64 -6.21 9.47
N TRP A 105 8.28 -6.33 8.19
CA TRP A 105 8.92 -7.28 7.28
C TRP A 105 10.29 -6.82 6.79
N GLU A 106 10.54 -5.51 6.75
CA GLU A 106 11.86 -4.94 6.48
C GLU A 106 12.84 -5.28 7.61
N LEU A 107 12.45 -5.12 8.88
CA LEU A 107 13.25 -5.56 10.03
C LEU A 107 13.60 -7.05 9.97
N TYR A 108 12.65 -7.88 9.52
CA TYR A 108 12.88 -9.31 9.36
C TYR A 108 13.89 -9.59 8.24
N GLU A 109 13.77 -8.92 7.10
CA GLU A 109 14.69 -9.05 5.98
C GLU A 109 16.12 -8.63 6.37
N GLU A 110 16.28 -7.52 7.08
CA GLU A 110 17.57 -7.06 7.62
C GLU A 110 18.20 -8.09 8.57
N PHE A 111 17.40 -8.66 9.47
CA PHE A 111 17.85 -9.69 10.39
C PHE A 111 18.32 -10.96 9.65
N GLN A 112 17.56 -11.41 8.65
CA GLN A 112 17.93 -12.57 7.83
C GLN A 112 19.22 -12.32 7.02
N GLN A 113 19.34 -11.17 6.36
CA GLN A 113 20.56 -10.81 5.64
C GLN A 113 21.78 -10.76 6.55
N GLY A 114 21.61 -10.28 7.79
CA GLY A 114 22.67 -10.29 8.81
C GLY A 114 23.08 -11.70 9.24
N LEU A 115 22.13 -12.63 9.35
CA LEU A 115 22.41 -14.03 9.65
C LEU A 115 23.15 -14.72 8.49
N ASP A 116 22.69 -14.55 7.26
CA ASP A 116 23.32 -15.14 6.08
C ASP A 116 24.75 -14.61 5.92
N GLY A 117 24.96 -13.30 6.06
CA GLY A 117 26.29 -12.69 6.00
C GLY A 117 27.23 -13.11 7.14
N ASN A 118 26.70 -13.50 8.30
CA ASN A 118 27.51 -14.10 9.38
C ASN A 118 27.77 -15.59 9.15
N ALA A 119 26.84 -16.32 8.52
CA ALA A 119 27.00 -17.73 8.20
C ALA A 119 28.06 -17.96 7.11
N GLU A 120 28.21 -17.00 6.19
CA GLU A 120 29.23 -17.01 5.14
C GLU A 120 30.64 -16.66 5.66
N GLN A 121 30.76 -16.12 6.87
CA GLN A 121 32.06 -15.82 7.47
C GLN A 121 32.73 -17.10 7.98
N ASP A 122 33.95 -17.35 7.52
CA ASP A 122 34.77 -18.47 7.97
C ASP A 122 35.29 -18.19 9.40
N TRP A 123 34.50 -18.62 10.38
CA TRP A 123 34.73 -18.42 11.81
C TRP A 123 35.99 -19.13 12.36
N ILE A 124 36.68 -19.89 11.51
CA ILE A 124 37.90 -20.64 11.84
C ILE A 124 39.08 -20.17 10.96
N SER A 125 39.30 -18.86 10.85
CA SER A 125 40.59 -18.35 10.37
C SER A 125 41.55 -18.17 11.55
N PHE A 126 42.50 -19.10 11.72
CA PHE A 126 43.66 -18.98 12.61
C PHE A 126 44.84 -18.29 11.90
#